data_AF-L7RRT2-F1
#
_entry.id   AF-L7RRT2-F1
#
_cell.length_a   1.000
_cell.length_b   1.000
_cell.length_c   1.000
_cell.angle_alpha   90.00
_cell.angle_beta   90.00
_cell.angle_gamma   90.00
#
_symmetry.space_group_name_H-M   'P 1'
#
loop_
_entity.id
_entity.type
_entity.pdbx_description
1 polymer ?
#
loop_
_entity_poly.entity_id
_entity_poly.type
_entity_poly.pdbx_seq_one_letter_code
_entity_poly.pdbx_strand_id
1 'polypeptide(L)' 'MMETSFFLSREKIVPVAGGIASMATWRDRMFAAMARNAASVTDFFNIPSNRVIELGTRVEI' A
#
# COMPACT_ATOMS: atom_id res chain seq x y z
N MET A 1 19.59 21.50 -9.18
CA MET A 1 19.21 20.51 -8.15
C MET A 1 17.68 20.29 -8.09
N MET A 2 16.95 20.37 -9.23
CA MET A 2 15.48 20.34 -9.28
C MET A 2 14.93 19.28 -10.25
N GLU A 3 15.54 18.09 -10.33
CA GLU A 3 15.16 17.03 -11.29
C GLU A 3 14.87 15.66 -10.65
N THR A 4 14.91 15.55 -9.32
CA THR A 4 14.70 14.26 -8.65
C THR A 4 13.22 13.96 -8.50
N SER A 5 12.78 12.88 -9.14
CA SER A 5 11.45 12.29 -8.97
C SER A 5 11.53 11.06 -8.06
N PHE A 6 10.56 10.90 -7.16
CA PHE A 6 10.45 9.78 -6.24
C PHE A 6 9.39 8.81 -6.73
N PHE A 7 9.76 7.55 -6.89
CA PHE A 7 8.83 6.47 -7.21
C PHE A 7 8.43 5.78 -5.91
N LEU A 8 7.12 5.73 -5.65
CA LEU A 8 6.57 5.10 -4.46
C LEU A 8 5.57 4.03 -4.87
N SER A 9 5.72 2.82 -4.32
CA SER A 9 4.72 1.76 -4.46
C SER A 9 3.59 1.99 -3.46
N ARG A 10 2.35 2.01 -3.95
CA ARG A 10 1.16 2.00 -3.10
C ARG A 10 0.45 0.67 -3.27
N GLU A 11 0.45 -0.11 -2.21
CA GLU A 11 -0.16 -1.44 -2.21
C GLU A 11 -1.60 -1.36 -1.69
N LYS A 12 -2.53 -1.95 -2.46
CA LYS A 12 -3.90 -2.20 -2.01
C LYS A 12 -4.03 -3.67 -1.64
N ILE A 13 -4.07 -3.92 -0.34
CA ILE A 13 -4.30 -5.25 0.22
C ILE A 13 -5.77 -5.64 0.05
N VAL A 14 -6.02 -6.80 -0.57
CA VAL A 14 -7.37 -7.31 -0.82
C VAL A 14 -7.51 -8.74 -0.30
N PRO A 15 -8.40 -8.98 0.68
CA PRO A 15 -8.75 -10.32 1.13
C PRO A 15 -9.37 -11.16 0.01
N VAL A 16 -8.90 -12.39 -0.17
CA VAL A 16 -9.49 -13.39 -1.07
C VAL A 16 -9.88 -14.66 -0.33
N ALA A 17 -11.15 -15.03 -0.43
CA ALA A 17 -11.65 -16.26 0.19
C ALA A 17 -11.24 -17.49 -0.62
N GLY A 18 -10.66 -18.49 0.04
CA GLY A 18 -10.47 -19.83 -0.54
C GLY A 18 -9.29 -19.99 -1.50
N GLY A 19 -8.32 -19.08 -1.48
CA GLY A 19 -7.06 -19.23 -2.23
C GLY A 19 -6.12 -20.27 -1.61
N ILE A 20 -5.21 -20.83 -2.42
CA ILE A 20 -4.18 -21.81 -2.00
C ILE A 20 -3.30 -21.32 -0.84
N ALA A 21 -3.20 -20.01 -0.65
CA ALA A 21 -2.44 -19.36 0.44
C ALA A 21 -3.33 -18.50 1.38
N SER A 22 -4.65 -18.73 1.43
CA SER A 22 -5.53 -17.86 2.23
C SER A 22 -5.33 -18.05 3.72
N MET A 23 -5.27 -16.95 4.44
CA MET A 23 -5.22 -16.98 5.90
C MET A 23 -6.58 -17.34 6.51
N ALA A 24 -6.61 -17.45 7.85
CA ALA A 24 -7.89 -17.42 8.55
C ALA A 24 -8.58 -16.06 8.29
N THR A 25 -9.88 -16.07 7.98
CA THR A 25 -10.64 -14.88 7.53
C THR A 25 -10.53 -13.67 8.46
N TRP A 26 -10.43 -13.89 9.77
CA TRP A 26 -10.26 -12.79 10.73
C TRP A 26 -8.92 -12.07 10.54
N ARG A 27 -7.88 -12.81 10.13
CA ARG A 27 -6.53 -12.31 9.91
C ARG A 27 -6.46 -11.47 8.63
N ASP A 28 -7.11 -11.91 7.54
CA ASP A 28 -7.20 -11.09 6.32
C ASP A 28 -7.88 -9.76 6.58
N ARG A 29 -9.00 -9.80 7.32
CA ARG A 29 -9.73 -8.59 7.71
C ARG A 29 -8.86 -7.66 8.56
N MET A 30 -8.11 -8.20 9.51
CA MET A 30 -7.20 -7.43 10.34
C MET A 30 -6.10 -6.76 9.51
N PHE A 31 -5.39 -7.52 8.67
CA PHE A 31 -4.30 -6.96 7.85
C PHE A 31 -4.81 -5.96 6.81
N ALA A 32 -5.93 -6.24 6.14
CA ALA A 32 -6.54 -5.30 5.20
C ALA A 32 -7.03 -4.02 5.89
N ALA A 33 -7.50 -4.11 7.14
CA ALA A 33 -7.85 -2.93 7.93
C ALA A 33 -6.59 -2.14 8.30
N MET A 34 -5.53 -2.78 8.80
CA MET A 34 -4.28 -2.10 9.15
C MET A 34 -3.64 -1.41 7.95
N ALA A 35 -3.54 -2.10 6.80
CA ALA A 35 -2.95 -1.54 5.59
C ALA A 35 -3.71 -0.32 5.07
N ARG A 36 -5.05 -0.34 5.15
CA ARG A 36 -5.90 0.80 4.74
C ARG A 36 -5.80 1.99 5.69
N ASN A 37 -5.45 1.77 6.96
CA ASN A 37 -5.26 2.82 7.95
C ASN A 37 -3.79 3.23 8.13
N ALA A 38 -2.87 2.68 7.33
CA ALA A 38 -1.46 3.05 7.38
C ALA A 38 -1.28 4.50 6.91
N ALA A 39 -0.41 5.24 7.60
CA ALA A 39 -0.07 6.60 7.22
C ALA A 39 0.69 6.63 5.88
N SER A 40 0.57 7.74 5.13
CA SER A 40 1.27 7.90 3.87
C SER A 40 2.77 8.11 4.09
N VAL A 41 3.58 7.35 3.35
CA VAL A 41 5.04 7.49 3.36
C VAL A 41 5.48 8.85 2.79
N THR A 42 4.72 9.39 1.82
CA THR A 42 4.94 10.74 1.27
C THR A 42 4.93 11.80 2.36
N ASP A 43 3.97 11.68 3.28
CA ASP A 43 3.70 12.68 4.32
C ASP A 43 4.78 12.59 5.38
N PHE A 44 5.18 11.36 5.75
CA PHE A 44 6.27 11.12 6.70
C PHE A 44 7.60 11.74 6.23
N PHE A 45 7.95 11.59 4.95
CA PHE A 45 9.19 12.12 4.38
C PHE A 45 9.07 13.56 3.85
N ASN A 46 7.91 14.22 4.03
CA ASN A 46 7.63 15.56 3.50
C ASN A 46 7.96 15.71 2.01
N ILE A 47 7.64 14.68 1.20
CA ILE A 47 7.92 14.71 -0.23
C ILE A 47 6.88 15.58 -0.93
N PRO A 48 7.27 16.64 -1.65
CA PRO A 48 6.34 17.44 -2.42
C PRO A 48 5.60 16.60 -3.46
N SER A 49 4.28 16.75 -3.53
CA SER A 49 3.40 15.97 -4.40
C SER A 49 3.73 16.10 -5.89
N ASN A 50 4.29 17.23 -6.33
CA ASN A 50 4.73 17.46 -7.71
C ASN A 50 6.00 16.67 -8.09
N ARG A 51 6.57 15.90 -7.17
CA ARG A 51 7.77 15.07 -7.38
C ARG A 51 7.55 13.60 -7.08
N VAL A 52 6.29 13.19 -6.90
CA VAL A 52 5.93 11.80 -6.57
C VAL A 52 5.25 11.15 -7.76
N ILE A 53 5.70 9.96 -8.11
CA ILE A 53 5.01 9.04 -9.02
C ILE A 53 4.59 7.82 -8.20
N GLU A 54 3.28 7.66 -8.01
CA GLU A 54 2.71 6.52 -7.29
C GLU A 54 2.42 5.35 -8.24
N LEU A 55 2.96 4.17 -7.93
CA LEU A 55 2.71 2.92 -8.62
C LEU A 55 1.74 2.08 -7.79
N GLY A 56 0.49 2.01 -8.22
CA GLY A 56 -0.55 1.22 -7.55
C GLY A 56 -0.44 -0.26 -7.87
N THR A 57 -0.28 -1.11 -6.84
CA THR A 57 -0.29 -2.58 -6.99
C THR A 57 -1.37 -3.19 -6.12
N ARG A 58 -2.05 -4.23 -6.63
CA ARG A 58 -3.01 -5.03 -5.85
C ARG A 58 -2.28 -6.26 -5.29
N VAL A 59 -2.36 -6.45 -3.99
CA VAL A 59 -1.81 -7.62 -3.29
C VAL A 59 -2.95 -8.41 -2.69
N GLU A 60 -3.01 -9.69 -3.01
CA GLU A 60 -4.05 -10.60 -2.54
C GLU A 60 -3.55 -11.39 -1.33
N ILE A 61 -4.34 -11.43 -0.27
CA ILE A 61 -4.06 -12.17 0.98
C ILE A 61 -5.22 -13.10 1.34
#